data_AF-A0AA86Q6C3-F1
#
_entry.id   AF-A0AA86Q6C3-F1
#
_cell.length_a   1.000
_cell.length_b   1.000
_cell.length_c   1.000
_cell.angle_alpha   90.00
_cell.angle_beta   90.00
_cell.angle_gamma   90.00
#
_symmetry.space_group_name_H-M   'P 1'
#
loop_
_entity.id
_entity.type
_entity.pdbx_description
1 polymer ?
#
loop_
_entity_poly.entity_id
_entity_poly.type
_entity_poly.pdbx_seq_one_letter_code
_entity_poly.pdbx_strand_id
1 'polypeptide(L)'
;MAVPNPADDIRKTEFALKNGLDVALSISYPLKTLVERSDWIEDNEANSCMICNGDFNLFNRRHHCRRCGRVTCDKCCPKSFFAELSGQDRLCLVCNAVMELDSKNGKLMAADYDIMSYMQDQAMLVAITRKDMVMCGEVVRLFQNSCRNDKVREQIISWPDFFTCVKQLMKKTIAFLTAKDKSTFFTSKSELSQATASPILANCLGFIINFTATGTPKYPQFLFENEFVDILFTCLNKELDLLRRELAIWALRNISQYEKAAKAIASHADFNRAIYESLGTNVKNIQDSTLALMGTIARIVPEARVSLLPLNPLVCAKRNETMSIVQTDFKGKSILTQAYYFRLMTQLCKDVELRNEIAAQNFFTLLVQTVADFEKEEEKMSNNKNAYVNYVIGSALNCLVQIIDTFKEDDDEFVQKVIKMCCSSTAFLNVITKKIADQGFYACKPASALMKHLFSQGQETIYKAITGSKGLKKEFVKAIIAATIKEFVYKEVTDNSMIVIKKIGKKDAAGMYKEIKDAVNENKNDE
;
A
#
# COMPACT_ATOMS: atom_id res chain seq x y z
N MET A 1 -16.31 -17.10 -8.26
CA MET A 1 -15.72 -16.16 -7.30
C MET A 1 -16.84 -15.65 -6.42
N ALA A 2 -16.70 -15.71 -5.08
CA ALA A 2 -17.69 -15.11 -4.20
C ALA A 2 -17.77 -13.60 -4.49
N VAL A 3 -18.98 -13.05 -4.58
CA VAL A 3 -19.17 -11.60 -4.70
C VAL A 3 -18.60 -10.95 -3.43
N PRO A 4 -17.70 -9.96 -3.52
CA PRO A 4 -17.16 -9.30 -2.34
C PRO A 4 -18.28 -8.74 -1.46
N ASN A 5 -18.22 -8.98 -0.15
CA ASN A 5 -19.12 -8.34 0.80
C ASN A 5 -18.80 -6.83 0.83
N PRO A 6 -19.75 -5.94 0.51
CA PRO A 6 -19.51 -4.49 0.53
C PRO A 6 -18.95 -3.98 1.87
N ALA A 7 -19.33 -4.61 2.98
CA ALA A 7 -18.81 -4.25 4.30
C ALA A 7 -17.31 -4.51 4.46
N ASP A 8 -16.79 -5.57 3.82
CA ASP A 8 -15.36 -5.88 3.88
C ASP A 8 -14.54 -4.88 3.06
N ASP A 9 -15.06 -4.44 1.90
CA ASP A 9 -14.37 -3.46 1.06
C ASP A 9 -14.34 -2.07 1.70
N ILE A 10 -15.41 -1.70 2.41
CA ILE A 10 -15.45 -0.48 3.24
C ILE A 10 -14.39 -0.55 4.34
N ARG A 11 -14.32 -1.65 5.09
CA ARG A 11 -13.33 -1.83 6.17
C ARG A 11 -11.89 -1.87 5.66
N LYS A 12 -11.64 -2.51 4.51
CA LYS A 12 -10.33 -2.50 3.85
C LYS A 12 -9.92 -1.09 3.46
N THR A 13 -10.85 -0.30 2.91
CA THR A 13 -10.61 1.10 2.58
C THR A 13 -10.25 1.91 3.82
N GLU A 14 -11.03 1.80 4.90
CA GLU A 14 -10.72 2.47 6.17
C GLU A 14 -9.34 2.08 6.70
N PHE A 15 -9.02 0.78 6.68
CA PHE A 15 -7.73 0.28 7.09
C PHE A 15 -6.60 0.91 6.26
N ALA A 16 -6.72 0.94 4.93
CA ALA A 16 -5.73 1.50 4.03
C ALA A 16 -5.54 3.01 4.25
N LEU A 17 -6.62 3.77 4.40
CA LEU A 17 -6.55 5.21 4.65
C LEU A 17 -6.00 5.55 6.04
N LYS A 18 -6.30 4.74 7.06
CA LYS A 18 -5.76 4.94 8.41
C LYS A 18 -4.27 4.60 8.46
N ASN A 19 -3.88 3.48 7.86
CA ASN A 19 -2.55 2.90 8.03
C ASN A 19 -1.58 3.17 6.89
N GLY A 20 -2.04 3.67 5.74
CA GLY A 20 -1.19 3.81 4.54
C GLY A 20 -0.76 2.45 4.00
N LEU A 21 -1.59 1.41 4.21
CA LEU A 21 -1.28 0.02 3.90
C LEU A 21 -2.51 -0.67 3.30
N ASP A 22 -2.39 -1.10 2.04
CA ASP A 22 -3.43 -1.76 1.27
C ASP A 22 -3.30 -3.30 1.24
N VAL A 23 -2.33 -3.86 1.96
CA VAL A 23 -2.07 -5.32 2.06
C VAL A 23 -1.87 -5.98 0.68
N ALA A 24 -1.55 -5.17 -0.34
CA ALA A 24 -1.30 -5.66 -1.68
C ALA A 24 -0.01 -6.49 -1.74
N LEU A 25 0.05 -7.40 -2.70
CA LEU A 25 1.13 -8.34 -2.85
C LEU A 25 1.95 -8.02 -4.11
N SER A 26 3.27 -8.08 -3.98
CA SER A 26 4.21 -8.07 -5.10
C SER A 26 4.29 -9.48 -5.70
N ILE A 27 3.86 -9.64 -6.95
CA ILE A 27 3.87 -10.93 -7.66
C ILE A 27 4.97 -10.94 -8.71
N SER A 28 5.78 -11.99 -8.71
CA SER A 28 6.86 -12.16 -9.68
C SER A 28 6.62 -13.39 -10.55
N TYR A 29 6.53 -13.18 -11.87
CA TYR A 29 6.28 -14.25 -12.85
C TYR A 29 7.61 -14.90 -13.27
N PRO A 30 7.66 -16.24 -13.39
CA PRO A 30 8.86 -16.93 -13.80
C PRO A 30 9.21 -16.63 -15.26
N LEU A 31 10.49 -16.43 -15.54
CA LEU A 31 11.00 -16.53 -16.91
C LEU A 31 10.90 -17.97 -17.41
N LYS A 32 10.63 -18.13 -18.70
CA LYS A 32 10.61 -19.44 -19.38
C LYS A 32 11.97 -20.14 -19.31
N THR A 33 13.04 -19.36 -19.48
CA THR A 33 14.44 -19.80 -19.39
C THR A 33 15.20 -18.80 -18.52
N LEU A 34 16.03 -19.28 -17.59
CA LEU A 34 16.87 -18.46 -16.72
C LEU A 34 18.29 -18.27 -17.28
N VAL A 35 18.74 -19.23 -18.08
CA VAL A 35 20.09 -19.30 -18.66
C VAL A 35 19.98 -19.87 -20.07
N GLU A 36 20.52 -19.16 -21.06
CA GLU A 36 20.51 -19.60 -22.46
C GLU A 36 21.26 -20.92 -22.63
N ARG A 37 20.90 -21.71 -23.64
CA ARG A 37 21.51 -23.05 -23.85
C ARG A 37 23.03 -23.01 -24.05
N SER A 38 23.55 -21.92 -24.62
CA SER A 38 24.99 -21.69 -24.78
C SER A 38 25.73 -21.59 -23.44
N ASP A 39 25.02 -21.19 -22.38
CA ASP A 39 25.59 -20.84 -21.08
C ASP A 39 25.35 -21.96 -20.05
N TRP A 40 24.93 -23.14 -20.52
CA TRP A 40 24.74 -24.29 -19.65
C TRP A 40 26.07 -24.79 -19.11
N ILE A 41 26.00 -25.32 -17.90
CA ILE A 41 27.17 -25.92 -17.26
C ILE A 41 27.51 -27.20 -18.01
N GLU A 42 28.76 -27.31 -18.43
CA GLU A 42 29.24 -28.47 -19.14
C GLU A 42 29.26 -29.69 -18.20
N ASP A 43 29.02 -30.89 -18.73
CA ASP A 43 28.93 -32.11 -17.91
C ASP A 43 30.23 -32.40 -17.13
N ASN A 44 31.37 -32.07 -17.70
CA ASN A 44 32.71 -32.21 -17.11
C ASN A 44 32.98 -31.21 -15.97
N GLU A 45 32.26 -30.09 -15.91
CA GLU A 45 32.39 -29.08 -14.85
C GLU A 45 31.60 -29.45 -13.59
N ALA A 46 30.68 -30.41 -13.67
CA ALA A 46 29.85 -30.86 -12.55
C ALA A 46 30.21 -32.29 -12.12
N ASN A 47 30.88 -32.42 -10.97
CA ASN A 47 31.22 -33.73 -10.38
C ASN A 47 30.11 -34.31 -9.48
N SER A 48 29.19 -33.46 -9.02
CA SER A 48 28.10 -33.81 -8.12
C SER A 48 26.82 -33.06 -8.51
N CYS A 49 25.67 -33.60 -8.11
CA CYS A 49 24.39 -32.93 -8.35
C CYS A 49 24.37 -31.52 -7.75
N MET A 50 23.96 -30.53 -8.55
CA MET A 50 23.89 -29.13 -8.12
C MET A 50 22.73 -28.81 -7.17
N ILE A 51 21.86 -29.79 -6.90
CA ILE A 51 20.77 -29.68 -5.92
C ILE A 51 21.15 -30.49 -4.67
N CYS A 52 21.14 -31.83 -4.71
CA CYS A 52 21.35 -32.67 -3.52
C CYS A 52 22.82 -32.99 -3.18
N ASN A 53 23.79 -32.55 -4.00
CA ASN A 53 25.22 -32.83 -3.83
C ASN A 53 25.64 -34.31 -3.93
N GLY A 54 24.77 -35.21 -4.39
CA GLY A 54 25.17 -36.60 -4.66
C GLY A 54 26.14 -36.70 -5.83
N ASP A 55 27.27 -37.38 -5.64
CA ASP A 55 28.32 -37.56 -6.65
C ASP A 55 27.80 -38.31 -7.88
N PHE A 56 28.21 -37.84 -9.06
CA PHE A 56 27.86 -38.52 -10.30
C PHE A 56 28.74 -39.75 -10.51
N ASN A 57 28.12 -40.85 -10.91
CA ASN A 57 28.79 -42.12 -11.19
C ASN A 57 27.96 -42.92 -12.22
N LEU A 58 28.32 -44.18 -12.46
CA LEU A 58 27.64 -45.02 -13.47
C LEU A 58 26.12 -45.20 -13.20
N PHE A 59 25.71 -45.14 -11.93
CA PHE A 59 24.33 -45.30 -11.49
C PHE A 59 23.62 -43.97 -11.21
N ASN A 60 24.36 -42.92 -10.84
CA ASN A 60 23.85 -41.56 -10.64
C ASN A 60 24.28 -40.67 -11.81
N ARG A 61 23.45 -40.57 -12.85
CA ARG A 61 23.79 -39.89 -14.11
C ARG A 61 23.42 -38.40 -14.10
N ARG A 62 24.08 -37.65 -14.99
CA ARG A 62 23.91 -36.22 -15.20
C ARG A 62 22.67 -35.92 -16.04
N HIS A 63 21.93 -34.89 -15.66
CA HIS A 63 20.78 -34.36 -16.38
C HIS A 63 20.72 -32.84 -16.28
N HIS A 64 20.47 -32.15 -17.40
CA HIS A 64 20.26 -30.70 -17.39
C HIS A 64 18.81 -30.33 -17.12
N CYS A 65 18.62 -29.38 -16.20
CA CYS A 65 17.35 -28.67 -16.09
C CYS A 65 17.18 -27.73 -17.28
N ARG A 66 16.08 -27.87 -18.02
CA ARG A 66 15.85 -27.12 -19.27
C ARG A 66 15.54 -25.65 -19.06
N ARG A 67 15.08 -25.28 -17.87
CA ARG A 67 14.84 -23.88 -17.48
C ARG A 67 16.10 -23.19 -16.98
N CYS A 68 16.92 -23.86 -16.17
CA CYS A 68 18.01 -23.19 -15.45
C CYS A 68 19.43 -23.66 -15.83
N GLY A 69 19.57 -24.63 -16.73
CA GLY A 69 20.85 -25.09 -17.28
C GLY A 69 21.73 -25.91 -16.34
N ARG A 70 21.27 -26.21 -15.11
CA ARG A 70 22.08 -26.91 -14.09
C ARG A 70 22.14 -28.40 -14.31
N VAL A 71 23.28 -28.98 -13.95
CA VAL A 71 23.52 -30.42 -13.96
C VAL A 71 23.04 -31.05 -12.65
N THR A 72 22.13 -31.99 -12.77
CA THR A 72 21.37 -32.57 -11.67
C THR A 72 21.21 -34.08 -11.83
N CYS A 73 20.90 -34.80 -10.74
CA CYS A 73 20.57 -36.22 -10.82
C CYS A 73 19.09 -36.43 -11.17
N ASP A 74 18.73 -37.67 -11.53
CA ASP A 74 17.37 -38.03 -11.92
C ASP A 74 16.34 -37.73 -10.81
N LYS A 75 16.71 -37.96 -9.54
CA LYS A 75 15.88 -37.63 -8.36
C LYS A 75 15.61 -36.14 -8.22
N CYS A 76 16.60 -35.30 -8.50
CA CYS A 76 16.48 -33.85 -8.40
C CYS A 76 15.93 -33.19 -9.67
N CYS A 77 15.74 -33.96 -10.74
CA CYS A 77 15.26 -33.46 -12.02
C CYS A 77 14.42 -34.52 -12.76
N PRO A 78 13.29 -34.94 -12.16
CA PRO A 78 12.43 -35.96 -12.74
C PRO A 78 11.86 -35.49 -14.09
N LYS A 79 11.55 -36.44 -14.97
CA LYS A 79 10.84 -36.12 -16.22
C LYS A 79 9.49 -35.52 -15.87
N SER A 80 9.23 -34.34 -16.40
CA SER A 80 8.02 -33.58 -16.14
C SER A 80 7.41 -33.14 -17.47
N PHE A 81 6.09 -33.01 -17.55
CA PHE A 81 5.42 -32.57 -18.78
C PHE A 81 5.04 -31.09 -18.67
N PHE A 82 5.63 -30.26 -19.51
CA PHE A 82 5.27 -28.84 -19.63
C PHE A 82 5.08 -28.49 -21.11
N ALA A 83 3.83 -28.17 -21.49
CA ALA A 83 3.46 -27.87 -22.87
C ALA A 83 4.24 -26.65 -23.42
N GLU A 84 4.53 -25.67 -22.57
CA GLU A 84 5.28 -24.45 -22.92
C GLU A 84 6.77 -24.73 -23.22
N LEU A 85 7.31 -25.86 -22.75
CA LEU A 85 8.69 -26.32 -22.93
C LEU A 85 8.75 -27.51 -23.90
N SER A 86 7.99 -27.47 -25.01
CA SER A 86 8.08 -28.47 -26.08
C SER A 86 7.79 -29.94 -25.70
N GLY A 87 7.07 -30.19 -24.60
CA GLY A 87 6.31 -31.43 -24.43
C GLY A 87 7.02 -32.67 -23.86
N GLN A 88 8.32 -32.67 -23.57
CA GLN A 88 8.99 -33.65 -22.67
C GLN A 88 10.32 -33.07 -22.15
N ASP A 89 10.28 -32.23 -21.13
CA ASP A 89 11.47 -31.53 -20.64
C ASP A 89 11.69 -31.75 -19.13
N ARG A 90 12.96 -31.95 -18.74
CA ARG A 90 13.35 -32.16 -17.34
C ARG A 90 13.51 -30.80 -16.65
N LEU A 91 12.80 -30.60 -15.54
CA LEU A 91 12.99 -29.46 -14.64
C LEU A 91 13.57 -29.93 -13.31
N CYS A 92 14.51 -29.18 -12.75
CA CYS A 92 14.95 -29.45 -11.38
C CYS A 92 13.80 -29.17 -10.40
N LEU A 93 13.84 -29.77 -9.20
CA LEU A 93 12.79 -29.64 -8.19
C LEU A 93 12.39 -28.18 -7.91
N VAL A 94 13.38 -27.28 -7.79
CA VAL A 94 13.14 -25.82 -7.59
C VAL A 94 12.36 -25.22 -8.77
N CYS A 95 12.84 -25.44 -10.00
CA CYS A 95 12.18 -24.91 -11.21
C CYS A 95 10.80 -25.52 -11.41
N ASN A 96 10.62 -26.80 -11.08
CA ASN A 96 9.34 -27.48 -11.15
C ASN A 96 8.34 -26.86 -10.18
N ALA A 97 8.70 -26.73 -8.90
CA ALA A 97 7.85 -26.12 -7.87
C ALA A 97 7.42 -24.69 -8.24
N VAL A 98 8.36 -23.94 -8.80
CA VAL A 98 8.15 -22.60 -9.35
C VAL A 98 7.08 -22.57 -10.44
N MET A 99 7.19 -23.44 -11.45
CA MET A 99 6.29 -23.44 -12.60
C MET A 99 4.92 -23.99 -12.21
N GLU A 100 4.89 -24.98 -11.31
CA GLU A 100 3.66 -25.50 -10.74
C GLU A 100 2.89 -24.43 -9.97
N LEU A 101 3.56 -23.67 -9.09
CA LEU A 101 2.91 -22.58 -8.36
C LEU A 101 2.37 -21.52 -9.32
N ASP A 102 3.15 -21.15 -10.33
CA ASP A 102 2.72 -20.15 -11.32
C ASP A 102 1.50 -20.62 -12.12
N SER A 103 1.45 -21.89 -12.53
CA SER A 103 0.29 -22.48 -13.23
C SER A 103 -1.01 -22.48 -12.41
N LYS A 104 -0.87 -22.43 -11.07
CA LYS A 104 -1.94 -22.36 -10.08
C LYS A 104 -2.23 -20.92 -9.63
N ASN A 105 -1.38 -19.95 -9.98
CA ASN A 105 -1.51 -18.56 -9.57
C ASN A 105 -2.83 -17.98 -10.11
N GLY A 106 -3.54 -17.24 -9.24
CA GLY A 106 -4.88 -16.73 -9.54
C GLY A 106 -6.03 -17.77 -9.49
N LYS A 107 -5.72 -19.07 -9.34
CA LYS A 107 -6.73 -20.14 -9.15
C LYS A 107 -6.89 -20.56 -7.69
N LEU A 108 -5.81 -20.50 -6.90
CA LEU A 108 -5.82 -20.84 -5.48
C LEU A 108 -6.41 -19.71 -4.62
N MET A 109 -7.19 -20.09 -3.61
CA MET A 109 -7.60 -19.15 -2.57
C MET A 109 -6.42 -18.86 -1.63
N ALA A 110 -6.39 -17.68 -1.01
CA ALA A 110 -5.28 -17.30 -0.13
C ALA A 110 -5.03 -18.31 1.01
N ALA A 111 -6.07 -18.98 1.51
CA ALA A 111 -5.97 -20.00 2.56
C ALA A 111 -5.28 -21.31 2.11
N ASP A 112 -5.25 -21.59 0.81
CA ASP A 112 -4.74 -22.85 0.26
C ASP A 112 -3.22 -22.85 0.08
N TYR A 113 -2.57 -21.69 0.22
CA TYR A 113 -1.12 -21.57 0.11
C TYR A 113 -0.42 -22.19 1.34
N ASP A 114 0.62 -22.98 1.06
CA ASP A 114 1.45 -23.70 2.03
C ASP A 114 2.86 -23.87 1.46
N ILE A 115 3.88 -23.93 2.32
CA ILE A 115 5.27 -24.18 1.90
C ILE A 115 5.94 -25.34 2.64
N MET A 116 5.24 -26.06 3.52
CA MET A 116 5.87 -27.08 4.38
C MET A 116 6.50 -28.21 3.58
N SER A 117 5.86 -28.61 2.48
CA SER A 117 6.39 -29.63 1.58
C SER A 117 7.75 -29.22 1.00
N TYR A 118 7.94 -27.94 0.67
CA TYR A 118 9.22 -27.43 0.18
C TYR A 118 10.26 -27.34 1.32
N MET A 119 9.83 -26.97 2.53
CA MET A 119 10.73 -26.84 3.68
C MET A 119 11.25 -28.17 4.21
N GLN A 120 10.46 -29.24 4.10
CA GLN A 120 10.83 -30.58 4.55
C GLN A 120 11.68 -31.33 3.53
N ASP A 121 11.75 -30.85 2.29
CA ASP A 121 12.57 -31.46 1.24
C ASP A 121 14.05 -31.07 1.42
N GLN A 122 14.88 -32.05 1.79
CA GLN A 122 16.32 -31.91 1.94
C GLN A 122 17.01 -31.36 0.67
N ALA A 123 16.50 -31.67 -0.51
CA ALA A 123 17.05 -31.17 -1.76
C ALA A 123 16.78 -29.65 -1.92
N MET A 124 15.63 -29.17 -1.45
CA MET A 124 15.28 -27.74 -1.43
C MET A 124 16.08 -26.99 -0.35
N LEU A 125 16.26 -27.60 0.84
CA LEU A 125 17.09 -27.05 1.91
C LEU A 125 18.52 -26.80 1.43
N VAL A 126 19.13 -27.78 0.77
CA VAL A 126 20.49 -27.66 0.21
C VAL A 126 20.55 -26.59 -0.89
N ALA A 127 19.48 -26.36 -1.64
CA ALA A 127 19.49 -25.37 -2.71
C ALA A 127 19.72 -23.93 -2.20
N ILE A 128 19.20 -23.57 -1.02
CA ILE A 128 19.35 -22.21 -0.46
C ILE A 128 20.64 -21.98 0.34
N THR A 129 21.32 -23.05 0.74
CA THR A 129 22.59 -22.98 1.49
C THR A 129 23.82 -22.95 0.56
N ARG A 130 23.62 -23.04 -0.76
CA ARG A 130 24.68 -23.02 -1.77
C ARG A 130 25.05 -21.61 -2.21
N LYS A 131 26.22 -21.47 -2.84
CA LYS A 131 26.68 -20.22 -3.50
C LYS A 131 25.88 -19.85 -4.77
N ASP A 132 24.92 -20.68 -5.16
CA ASP A 132 24.15 -20.51 -6.37
C ASP A 132 23.08 -19.43 -6.21
N MET A 133 23.43 -18.18 -6.53
CA MET A 133 22.57 -17.03 -6.30
C MET A 133 21.30 -17.05 -7.16
N VAL A 134 21.36 -17.61 -8.37
CA VAL A 134 20.20 -17.70 -9.26
C VAL A 134 19.18 -18.70 -8.70
N MET A 135 19.61 -19.84 -8.13
CA MET A 135 18.67 -20.75 -7.47
C MET A 135 18.14 -20.23 -6.16
N CYS A 136 18.99 -19.59 -5.36
CA CYS A 136 18.53 -18.94 -4.15
C CYS A 136 17.44 -17.89 -4.50
N GLY A 137 17.64 -17.07 -5.54
CA GLY A 137 16.65 -16.10 -5.99
C GLY A 137 15.33 -16.71 -6.46
N GLU A 138 15.36 -17.93 -7.02
CA GLU A 138 14.14 -18.65 -7.42
C GLU A 138 13.41 -19.27 -6.24
N VAL A 139 14.12 -19.74 -5.21
CA VAL A 139 13.48 -20.15 -3.95
C VAL A 139 12.86 -18.94 -3.25
N VAL A 140 13.54 -17.80 -3.23
CA VAL A 140 12.97 -16.55 -2.72
C VAL A 140 11.70 -16.17 -3.49
N ARG A 141 11.68 -16.32 -4.83
CA ARG A 141 10.48 -16.05 -5.63
C ARG A 141 9.34 -17.02 -5.33
N LEU A 142 9.64 -18.30 -5.17
CA LEU A 142 8.66 -19.30 -4.75
C LEU A 142 8.01 -18.88 -3.42
N PHE A 143 8.81 -18.46 -2.45
CA PHE A 143 8.36 -18.09 -1.10
C PHE A 143 7.62 -16.75 -1.10
N GLN A 144 8.11 -15.77 -1.87
CA GLN A 144 7.40 -14.53 -2.16
C GLN A 144 5.98 -14.82 -2.65
N ASN A 145 5.83 -15.64 -3.69
CA ASN A 145 4.54 -15.90 -4.30
C ASN A 145 3.63 -16.78 -3.43
N SER A 146 4.21 -17.62 -2.56
CA SER A 146 3.46 -18.41 -1.58
C SER A 146 3.02 -17.61 -0.36
N CYS A 147 3.66 -16.49 -0.05
CA CYS A 147 3.38 -15.68 1.12
C CYS A 147 2.07 -14.88 0.97
N ARG A 148 0.93 -15.58 1.12
CA ARG A 148 -0.44 -15.06 0.91
C ARG A 148 -1.28 -15.02 2.19
N ASN A 149 -0.82 -15.67 3.25
CA ASN A 149 -1.54 -15.82 4.51
C ASN A 149 -0.55 -15.91 5.69
N ASP A 150 -1.06 -15.73 6.90
CA ASP A 150 -0.23 -15.74 8.11
C ASP A 150 0.33 -17.12 8.42
N LYS A 151 -0.37 -18.21 8.07
CA LYS A 151 0.16 -19.58 8.20
C LYS A 151 1.49 -19.74 7.46
N VAL A 152 1.59 -19.31 6.20
CA VAL A 152 2.84 -19.36 5.43
C VAL A 152 3.92 -18.48 6.06
N ARG A 153 3.57 -17.30 6.59
CA ARG A 153 4.54 -16.43 7.26
C ARG A 153 5.14 -17.09 8.50
N GLU A 154 4.33 -17.77 9.30
CA GLU A 154 4.83 -18.57 10.45
C GLU A 154 5.76 -19.70 10.01
N GLN A 155 5.41 -20.39 8.92
CA GLN A 155 6.28 -21.43 8.36
C GLN A 155 7.63 -20.84 7.95
N ILE A 156 7.66 -19.69 7.26
CA ILE A 156 8.91 -19.04 6.86
C ILE A 156 9.74 -18.60 8.07
N ILE A 157 9.10 -18.05 9.13
CA ILE A 157 9.81 -17.67 10.39
C ILE A 157 10.58 -18.85 10.98
N SER A 158 10.03 -20.07 10.88
CA SER A 158 10.70 -21.27 11.39
C SER A 158 11.97 -21.65 10.61
N TRP A 159 12.34 -20.89 9.57
CA TRP A 159 13.54 -21.10 8.76
C TRP A 159 14.50 -19.90 8.73
N PRO A 160 15.31 -19.69 9.79
CA PRO A 160 16.21 -18.53 9.90
C PRO A 160 17.23 -18.39 8.75
N ASP A 161 17.74 -19.52 8.24
CA ASP A 161 18.70 -19.54 7.13
C ASP A 161 18.14 -18.92 5.85
N PHE A 162 16.82 -18.99 5.65
CA PHE A 162 16.17 -18.33 4.52
C PHE A 162 16.32 -16.80 4.59
N PHE A 163 16.13 -16.19 5.77
CA PHE A 163 16.33 -14.75 5.92
C PHE A 163 17.80 -14.35 5.76
N THR A 164 18.73 -15.18 6.23
CA THR A 164 20.16 -15.00 5.98
C THR A 164 20.46 -15.02 4.48
N CYS A 165 19.89 -15.98 3.75
CA CYS A 165 19.98 -16.08 2.30
C CYS A 165 19.43 -14.82 1.60
N VAL A 166 18.23 -14.36 1.96
CA VAL A 166 17.63 -13.12 1.42
C VAL A 166 18.56 -11.91 1.65
N LYS A 167 19.07 -11.72 2.88
CA LYS A 167 19.99 -10.61 3.19
C LYS A 167 21.27 -10.68 2.35
N GLN A 168 21.86 -11.86 2.19
CA GLN A 168 23.07 -12.04 1.38
C GLN A 168 22.81 -11.77 -0.10
N LEU A 169 21.70 -12.27 -0.65
CA LEU A 169 21.31 -11.99 -2.04
C LEU A 169 21.12 -10.50 -2.27
N MET A 170 20.40 -9.80 -1.39
CA MET A 170 20.22 -8.36 -1.49
C MET A 170 21.58 -7.63 -1.48
N LYS A 171 22.43 -7.89 -0.49
CA LYS A 171 23.76 -7.25 -0.40
C LYS A 171 24.61 -7.47 -1.65
N LYS A 172 24.69 -8.71 -2.16
CA LYS A 172 25.49 -9.05 -3.34
C LYS A 172 24.93 -8.44 -4.62
N THR A 173 23.61 -8.50 -4.82
CA THR A 173 22.96 -7.94 -6.02
C THR A 173 23.03 -6.42 -6.04
N ILE A 174 22.84 -5.75 -4.89
CA ILE A 174 23.02 -4.29 -4.78
C ILE A 174 24.47 -3.90 -5.09
N ALA A 175 25.44 -4.58 -4.49
CA ALA A 175 26.86 -4.33 -4.76
C ALA A 175 27.19 -4.48 -6.26
N PHE A 176 26.69 -5.53 -6.92
CA PHE A 176 26.84 -5.74 -8.36
C PHE A 176 26.21 -4.61 -9.18
N LEU A 177 24.95 -4.27 -8.89
CA LEU A 177 24.17 -3.32 -9.69
C LEU A 177 24.65 -1.87 -9.55
N THR A 178 25.27 -1.54 -8.42
CA THR A 178 25.79 -0.19 -8.12
C THR A 178 27.30 -0.04 -8.38
N ALA A 179 27.99 -1.11 -8.77
CA ALA A 179 29.43 -1.06 -9.04
C ALA A 179 29.73 -0.17 -10.24
N LYS A 180 30.63 0.81 -10.04
CA LYS A 180 31.10 1.72 -11.10
C LYS A 180 31.97 1.02 -12.14
N ASP A 181 32.79 0.06 -11.68
CA ASP A 181 33.57 -0.80 -12.55
C ASP A 181 32.97 -2.21 -12.55
N LYS A 182 32.42 -2.61 -13.70
CA LYS A 182 31.84 -3.93 -13.88
C LYS A 182 32.90 -5.00 -14.18
N SER A 183 34.15 -4.63 -14.45
CA SER A 183 35.28 -5.52 -14.78
C SER A 183 35.53 -6.60 -13.73
N THR A 184 35.32 -6.27 -12.45
CA THR A 184 35.47 -7.21 -11.32
C THR A 184 34.48 -8.36 -11.34
N PHE A 185 33.42 -8.26 -12.15
CA PHE A 185 32.44 -9.33 -12.33
C PHE A 185 32.58 -10.06 -13.67
N PHE A 186 33.51 -9.65 -14.55
CA PHE A 186 33.73 -10.26 -15.87
C PHE A 186 34.80 -11.37 -15.89
N THR A 187 35.24 -11.88 -14.74
CA THR A 187 36.09 -13.07 -14.69
C THR A 187 35.28 -14.34 -15.02
N SER A 188 35.92 -15.35 -15.63
CA SER A 188 35.34 -16.60 -16.17
C SER A 188 34.03 -17.06 -15.50
N LYS A 189 32.94 -17.09 -16.27
CA LYS A 189 31.56 -17.48 -15.88
C LYS A 189 31.07 -16.78 -14.59
N SER A 190 30.84 -15.47 -14.69
CA SER A 190 30.32 -14.61 -13.61
C SER A 190 29.08 -15.20 -12.92
N GLU A 191 29.09 -15.32 -11.58
CA GLU A 191 27.94 -15.82 -10.78
C GLU A 191 26.68 -14.92 -10.91
N LEU A 192 26.83 -13.68 -11.38
CA LEU A 192 25.75 -12.71 -11.60
C LEU A 192 25.98 -11.91 -12.88
N SER A 193 24.89 -11.64 -13.59
CA SER A 193 24.82 -10.68 -14.70
C SER A 193 23.74 -9.64 -14.38
N GLN A 194 23.65 -8.55 -15.16
CA GLN A 194 22.54 -7.60 -15.00
C GLN A 194 21.18 -8.30 -15.11
N ALA A 195 21.06 -9.24 -16.04
CA ALA A 195 19.84 -10.00 -16.33
C ALA A 195 19.44 -10.93 -15.19
N THR A 196 20.37 -11.34 -14.31
CA THR A 196 20.06 -12.17 -13.14
C THR A 196 20.00 -11.39 -11.84
N ALA A 197 20.92 -10.44 -11.60
CA ALA A 197 20.96 -9.65 -10.38
C ALA A 197 19.69 -8.79 -10.20
N SER A 198 19.20 -8.19 -11.29
CA SER A 198 18.03 -7.31 -11.26
C SER A 198 16.75 -8.06 -10.83
N PRO A 199 16.37 -9.22 -11.43
CA PRO A 199 15.24 -10.03 -10.94
C PRO A 199 15.43 -10.59 -9.53
N ILE A 200 16.64 -11.03 -9.16
CA ILE A 200 16.90 -11.57 -7.81
C ILE A 200 16.60 -10.52 -6.74
N LEU A 201 17.09 -9.29 -6.93
CA LEU A 201 16.83 -8.19 -5.99
C LEU A 201 15.33 -7.86 -5.91
N ALA A 202 14.65 -7.84 -7.06
CA ALA A 202 13.20 -7.62 -7.11
C ALA A 202 12.42 -8.72 -6.36
N ASN A 203 12.83 -10.00 -6.50
CA ASN A 203 12.22 -11.10 -5.76
C ASN A 203 12.43 -10.98 -4.25
N CYS A 204 13.63 -10.56 -3.81
CA CYS A 204 13.91 -10.32 -2.39
C CYS A 204 13.05 -9.20 -1.81
N LEU A 205 12.94 -8.07 -2.51
CA LEU A 205 12.09 -6.95 -2.10
C LEU A 205 10.60 -7.34 -2.12
N GLY A 206 10.17 -8.07 -3.15
CA GLY A 206 8.81 -8.59 -3.24
C GLY A 206 8.47 -9.58 -2.13
N PHE A 207 9.42 -10.42 -1.71
CA PHE A 207 9.28 -11.28 -0.54
C PHE A 207 9.05 -10.45 0.73
N ILE A 208 9.88 -9.43 0.99
CA ILE A 208 9.73 -8.54 2.15
C ILE A 208 8.36 -7.85 2.16
N ILE A 209 7.92 -7.35 1.00
CA ILE A 209 6.59 -6.74 0.82
C ILE A 209 5.49 -7.75 1.20
N ASN A 210 5.52 -8.96 0.64
CA ASN A 210 4.48 -9.97 0.87
C ASN A 210 4.50 -10.49 2.32
N PHE A 211 5.68 -10.65 2.90
CA PHE A 211 5.87 -11.06 4.29
C PHE A 211 5.26 -10.04 5.26
N THR A 212 5.32 -8.75 4.92
CA THR A 212 4.76 -7.65 5.71
C THR A 212 3.38 -7.17 5.25
N ALA A 213 2.80 -7.77 4.21
CA ALA A 213 1.46 -7.48 3.72
C ALA A 213 0.41 -8.11 4.66
N THR A 214 0.25 -7.53 5.85
CA THR A 214 -0.68 -8.00 6.87
C THR A 214 -1.19 -6.85 7.75
N GLY A 215 -2.25 -7.08 8.52
CA GLY A 215 -2.74 -6.15 9.54
C GLY A 215 -2.00 -6.23 10.88
N THR A 216 -1.20 -7.27 11.12
CA THR A 216 -0.47 -7.47 12.39
C THR A 216 0.94 -6.86 12.37
N PRO A 217 1.41 -6.23 13.46
CA PRO A 217 2.78 -5.72 13.54
C PRO A 217 3.84 -6.82 13.69
N LYS A 218 3.46 -8.08 13.89
CA LYS A 218 4.39 -9.21 14.15
C LYS A 218 5.45 -9.37 13.07
N TYR A 219 5.08 -9.39 11.78
CA TYR A 219 6.02 -9.62 10.69
C TYR A 219 6.89 -8.39 10.37
N PRO A 220 6.34 -7.15 10.38
CA PRO A 220 7.16 -5.93 10.44
C PRO A 220 8.20 -5.93 11.57
N GLN A 221 7.79 -6.31 12.79
CA GLN A 221 8.70 -6.42 13.94
C GLN A 221 9.80 -7.44 13.68
N PHE A 222 9.47 -8.64 13.19
CA PHE A 222 10.45 -9.67 12.88
C PHE A 222 11.52 -9.19 11.90
N LEU A 223 11.14 -8.52 10.80
CA LEU A 223 12.11 -8.00 9.84
C LEU A 223 12.95 -6.86 10.41
N PHE A 224 12.38 -6.01 11.26
CA PHE A 224 13.12 -4.97 11.97
C PHE A 224 14.19 -5.57 12.88
N GLU A 225 13.84 -6.57 13.70
CA GLU A 225 14.76 -7.28 14.60
C GLU A 225 15.84 -8.06 13.85
N ASN A 226 15.60 -8.40 12.58
CA ASN A 226 16.55 -9.08 11.70
C ASN A 226 17.34 -8.11 10.79
N GLU A 227 17.37 -6.81 11.11
CA GLU A 227 18.22 -5.78 10.48
C GLU A 227 17.97 -5.57 8.98
N PHE A 228 16.71 -5.66 8.53
CA PHE A 228 16.38 -5.41 7.13
C PHE A 228 16.34 -3.92 6.75
N VAL A 229 16.15 -3.00 7.72
CA VAL A 229 15.94 -1.56 7.45
C VAL A 229 17.14 -0.95 6.72
N ASP A 230 18.36 -1.15 7.21
CA ASP A 230 19.55 -0.56 6.60
C ASP A 230 19.79 -1.10 5.18
N ILE A 231 19.55 -2.40 4.97
CA ILE A 231 19.64 -3.01 3.63
C ILE A 231 18.63 -2.36 2.69
N LEU A 232 17.40 -2.11 3.13
CA LEU A 232 16.38 -1.44 2.33
C LEU A 232 16.78 0.00 1.98
N PHE A 233 17.46 0.72 2.88
CA PHE A 233 18.01 2.03 2.55
C PHE A 233 19.11 1.96 1.49
N THR A 234 19.94 0.91 1.47
CA THR A 234 20.92 0.72 0.39
C THR A 234 20.25 0.51 -0.99
N CYS A 235 19.00 0.00 -1.02
CA CYS A 235 18.21 -0.12 -2.24
C CYS A 235 17.68 1.23 -2.77
N LEU A 236 17.78 2.31 -2.00
CA LEU A 236 17.39 3.67 -2.40
C LEU A 236 18.54 4.44 -3.08
N ASN A 237 19.65 3.77 -3.37
CA ASN A 237 20.75 4.32 -4.14
C ASN A 237 20.28 4.72 -5.55
N LYS A 238 20.70 5.89 -6.03
CA LYS A 238 20.34 6.44 -7.34
C LYS A 238 20.84 5.63 -8.54
N GLU A 239 21.89 4.82 -8.36
CA GLU A 239 22.42 3.93 -9.40
C GLU A 239 21.52 2.71 -9.64
N LEU A 240 20.62 2.40 -8.70
CA LEU A 240 19.58 1.39 -8.90
C LEU A 240 18.41 1.98 -9.67
N ASP A 241 17.82 1.17 -10.54
CA ASP A 241 16.65 1.58 -11.30
C ASP A 241 15.43 1.86 -10.40
N LEU A 242 14.51 2.67 -10.95
CA LEU A 242 13.34 3.16 -10.23
C LEU A 242 12.44 2.04 -9.69
N LEU A 243 12.38 0.87 -10.35
CA LEU A 243 11.54 -0.24 -9.88
C LEU A 243 12.08 -0.82 -8.56
N ARG A 244 13.39 -1.01 -8.40
CA ARG A 244 13.93 -1.50 -7.11
C ARG A 244 13.78 -0.46 -6.00
N ARG A 245 13.94 0.81 -6.33
CA ARG A 245 13.72 1.91 -5.39
C ARG A 245 12.25 1.96 -4.94
N GLU A 246 11.31 1.79 -5.86
CA GLU A 246 9.86 1.68 -5.57
C GLU A 246 9.57 0.55 -4.58
N LEU A 247 10.05 -0.67 -4.88
CA LEU A 247 9.83 -1.84 -4.02
C LEU A 247 10.47 -1.67 -2.64
N ALA A 248 11.62 -0.99 -2.55
CA ALA A 248 12.26 -0.69 -1.28
C ALA A 248 11.45 0.33 -0.44
N ILE A 249 10.91 1.38 -1.06
CA ILE A 249 10.00 2.33 -0.37
C ILE A 249 8.73 1.60 0.10
N TRP A 250 8.18 0.70 -0.72
CA TRP A 250 7.02 -0.11 -0.33
C TRP A 250 7.35 -1.03 0.86
N ALA A 251 8.49 -1.71 0.84
CA ALA A 251 8.95 -2.51 1.98
C ALA A 251 9.10 -1.67 3.26
N LEU A 252 9.74 -0.49 3.18
CA LEU A 252 9.88 0.44 4.31
C LEU A 252 8.52 0.93 4.82
N ARG A 253 7.59 1.26 3.93
CA ARG A 253 6.20 1.62 4.25
C ARG A 253 5.52 0.53 5.08
N ASN A 254 5.64 -0.74 4.69
CA ASN A 254 5.03 -1.84 5.43
C ASN A 254 5.71 -2.08 6.78
N ILE A 255 7.05 -2.05 6.82
CA ILE A 255 7.82 -2.24 8.06
C ILE A 255 7.52 -1.12 9.08
N SER A 256 7.28 0.11 8.61
CA SER A 256 6.95 1.26 9.46
C SER A 256 5.62 1.12 10.23
N GLN A 257 4.82 0.08 9.99
CA GLN A 257 3.65 -0.19 10.85
C GLN A 257 4.05 -0.59 12.28
N TYR A 258 5.29 -1.05 12.49
CA TYR A 258 5.84 -1.29 13.82
C TYR A 258 6.53 -0.03 14.38
N GLU A 259 6.17 0.38 15.60
CA GLU A 259 6.58 1.68 16.16
C GLU A 259 8.11 1.88 16.23
N LYS A 260 8.85 0.88 16.71
CA LYS A 260 10.32 1.01 16.80
C LYS A 260 10.97 1.11 15.42
N ALA A 261 10.42 0.41 14.44
CA ALA A 261 10.88 0.50 13.06
C ALA A 261 10.55 1.87 12.45
N ALA A 262 9.36 2.42 12.70
CA ALA A 262 9.01 3.77 12.28
C ALA A 262 9.99 4.81 12.82
N LYS A 263 10.33 4.73 14.12
CA LYS A 263 11.32 5.61 14.75
C LYS A 263 12.70 5.47 14.10
N ALA A 264 13.18 4.23 13.91
CA ALA A 264 14.46 3.98 13.26
C ALA A 264 14.50 4.49 11.81
N ILE A 265 13.44 4.28 11.04
CA ILE A 265 13.31 4.76 9.66
C ILE A 265 13.32 6.30 9.62
N ALA A 266 12.56 6.96 10.50
CA ALA A 266 12.48 8.41 10.56
C ALA A 266 13.83 9.07 10.93
N SER A 267 14.63 8.39 11.76
CA SER A 267 15.96 8.85 12.19
C SER A 267 17.10 8.40 11.28
N HIS A 268 16.84 7.60 10.24
CA HIS A 268 17.89 7.10 9.35
C HIS A 268 18.48 8.26 8.52
N ALA A 269 19.82 8.33 8.42
CA ALA A 269 20.53 9.46 7.80
C ALA A 269 20.10 9.74 6.35
N ASP A 270 19.79 8.69 5.58
CA ASP A 270 19.35 8.81 4.19
C ASP A 270 17.85 9.05 4.01
N PHE A 271 17.04 9.03 5.08
CA PHE A 271 15.58 9.03 4.96
C PHE A 271 15.06 10.24 4.20
N ASN A 272 15.44 11.44 4.64
CA ASN A 272 14.97 12.69 4.04
C ASN A 272 15.38 12.81 2.56
N ARG A 273 16.66 12.53 2.25
CA ARG A 273 17.13 12.50 0.85
C ARG A 273 16.29 11.55 0.00
N ALA A 274 16.09 10.33 0.48
CA ALA A 274 15.41 9.28 -0.28
C ALA A 274 13.92 9.58 -0.54
N ILE A 275 13.19 10.13 0.44
CA ILE A 275 11.77 10.49 0.24
C ILE A 275 11.62 11.65 -0.74
N TYR A 276 12.47 12.68 -0.69
CA TYR A 276 12.34 13.83 -1.60
C TYR A 276 12.74 13.49 -3.03
N GLU A 277 13.81 12.72 -3.22
CA GLU A 277 14.15 12.19 -4.54
C GLU A 277 13.00 11.34 -5.11
N SER A 278 12.34 10.54 -4.26
CA SER A 278 11.22 9.68 -4.66
C SER A 278 9.96 10.47 -5.03
N LEU A 279 9.61 11.50 -4.24
CA LEU A 279 8.50 12.41 -4.54
C LEU A 279 8.72 13.20 -5.84
N GLY A 280 9.96 13.58 -6.13
CA GLY A 280 10.35 14.30 -7.35
C GLY A 280 10.28 13.47 -8.64
N THR A 281 10.06 12.15 -8.54
CA THR A 281 9.87 11.31 -9.74
C THR A 281 8.48 11.49 -10.36
N ASN A 282 8.33 11.16 -11.65
CA ASN A 282 7.02 11.08 -12.30
C ASN A 282 6.37 9.69 -12.19
N VAL A 283 6.94 8.78 -11.40
CA VAL A 283 6.45 7.40 -11.24
C VAL A 283 5.37 7.38 -10.14
N LYS A 284 4.11 7.19 -10.55
CA LYS A 284 2.94 7.24 -9.66
C LYS A 284 3.08 6.34 -8.43
N ASN A 285 3.46 5.08 -8.61
CA ASN A 285 3.59 4.13 -7.50
C ASN A 285 4.67 4.51 -6.49
N ILE A 286 5.76 5.14 -6.94
CA ILE A 286 6.82 5.66 -6.06
C ILE A 286 6.25 6.80 -5.21
N GLN A 287 5.56 7.75 -5.83
CA GLN A 287 4.91 8.85 -5.10
C GLN A 287 3.87 8.32 -4.10
N ASP A 288 3.06 7.34 -4.51
CA ASP A 288 2.04 6.70 -3.67
C ASP A 288 2.66 6.08 -2.42
N SER A 289 3.67 5.22 -2.62
CA SER A 289 4.34 4.53 -1.52
C SER A 289 5.12 5.48 -0.62
N THR A 290 5.69 6.55 -1.19
CA THR A 290 6.42 7.58 -0.43
C THR A 290 5.48 8.39 0.47
N LEU A 291 4.36 8.88 -0.06
CA LEU A 291 3.36 9.61 0.73
C LEU A 291 2.72 8.72 1.80
N ALA A 292 2.48 7.44 1.47
CA ALA A 292 1.99 6.48 2.44
C ALA A 292 2.99 6.25 3.59
N LEU A 293 4.29 6.10 3.29
CA LEU A 293 5.35 5.98 4.28
C LEU A 293 5.42 7.23 5.16
N MET A 294 5.50 8.42 4.56
CA MET A 294 5.55 9.69 5.30
C MET A 294 4.33 9.86 6.22
N GLY A 295 3.12 9.57 5.73
CA GLY A 295 1.91 9.66 6.54
C GLY A 295 1.88 8.66 7.69
N THR A 296 2.50 7.48 7.53
CA THR A 296 2.63 6.49 8.59
C THR A 296 3.62 6.94 9.65
N ILE A 297 4.79 7.45 9.25
CA ILE A 297 5.75 8.06 10.17
C ILE A 297 5.12 9.22 10.93
N ALA A 298 4.45 10.17 10.25
CA ALA A 298 3.80 11.32 10.89
C ALA A 298 2.71 10.94 11.91
N ARG A 299 2.07 9.78 11.71
CA ARG A 299 1.05 9.23 12.62
C ARG A 299 1.67 8.54 13.84
N ILE A 300 2.70 7.71 13.62
CA ILE A 300 3.30 6.86 14.66
C ILE A 300 4.38 7.59 15.47
N VAL A 301 5.07 8.55 14.85
CA VAL A 301 6.19 9.31 15.40
C VAL A 301 5.85 10.82 15.31
N PRO A 302 4.96 11.34 16.17
CA PRO A 302 4.55 12.75 16.15
C PRO A 302 5.70 13.76 16.15
N GLU A 303 6.78 13.45 16.88
CA GLU A 303 7.99 14.26 16.97
C GLU A 303 8.74 14.40 15.63
N ALA A 304 8.50 13.49 14.66
CA ALA A 304 9.11 13.53 13.34
C ALA A 304 8.36 14.41 12.32
N ARG A 305 7.16 14.95 12.66
CA ARG A 305 6.32 15.72 11.72
C ARG A 305 7.05 16.91 11.11
N VAL A 306 7.76 17.66 11.95
CA VAL A 306 8.53 18.85 11.54
C VAL A 306 9.70 18.46 10.64
N SER A 307 10.36 17.33 10.91
CA SER A 307 11.48 16.86 10.08
C SER A 307 11.04 16.27 8.73
N LEU A 308 9.80 15.80 8.61
CA LEU A 308 9.25 15.28 7.35
C LEU A 308 9.06 16.35 6.28
N LEU A 309 8.95 17.62 6.69
CA LEU A 309 9.03 18.77 5.79
C LEU A 309 9.95 19.81 6.47
N PRO A 310 11.26 19.83 6.23
CA PRO A 310 12.20 20.74 6.87
C PRO A 310 12.11 22.15 6.27
N LEU A 311 12.39 23.17 7.10
CA LEU A 311 12.51 24.57 6.65
C LEU A 311 13.72 24.77 5.73
N ASN A 312 14.84 24.16 6.12
CA ASN A 312 16.08 24.21 5.35
C ASN A 312 16.11 23.07 4.33
N PRO A 313 16.62 23.32 3.13
CA PRO A 313 16.68 22.30 2.10
C PRO A 313 17.53 21.14 2.59
N LEU A 314 16.90 19.98 2.76
CA LEU A 314 17.63 18.73 2.93
C LEU A 314 17.99 18.24 1.54
N VAL A 315 19.13 18.74 1.03
CA VAL A 315 19.76 18.33 -0.25
C VAL A 315 18.96 18.65 -1.53
N CYS A 316 17.62 18.71 -1.54
CA CYS A 316 16.84 18.89 -2.78
C CYS A 316 15.49 19.62 -2.70
N ALA A 317 14.90 19.89 -1.52
CA ALA A 317 13.67 20.69 -1.43
C ALA A 317 13.44 21.30 -0.03
N LYS A 318 12.78 22.47 0.03
CA LYS A 318 12.18 23.07 1.24
C LYS A 318 10.73 22.60 1.44
N ARG A 319 10.13 22.88 2.62
CA ARG A 319 8.69 22.68 2.92
C ARG A 319 7.76 23.03 1.76
N ASN A 320 7.78 24.28 1.31
CA ASN A 320 6.84 24.80 0.32
C ASN A 320 7.02 24.14 -1.05
N GLU A 321 8.27 23.87 -1.43
CA GLU A 321 8.59 23.14 -2.66
C GLU A 321 8.05 21.71 -2.60
N THR A 322 8.22 21.04 -1.46
CA THR A 322 7.73 19.67 -1.26
C THR A 322 6.21 19.59 -1.38
N MET A 323 5.48 20.51 -0.74
CA MET A 323 4.03 20.58 -0.84
C MET A 323 3.60 20.88 -2.29
N SER A 324 4.29 21.79 -2.97
CA SER A 324 4.04 22.15 -4.36
C SER A 324 4.24 20.98 -5.34
N ILE A 325 5.23 20.09 -5.13
CA ILE A 325 5.47 18.90 -5.98
C ILE A 325 4.21 18.03 -6.12
N VAL A 326 3.46 17.87 -5.03
CA VAL A 326 2.26 17.04 -5.00
C VAL A 326 1.03 17.82 -5.43
N GLN A 327 0.90 19.10 -5.01
CA GLN A 327 -0.23 19.96 -5.37
C GLN A 327 -0.26 20.34 -6.86
N THR A 328 0.90 20.43 -7.50
CA THR A 328 0.99 20.71 -8.94
C THR A 328 0.39 19.55 -9.73
N ASP A 329 -0.56 19.86 -10.64
CA ASP A 329 -1.34 18.88 -11.38
C ASP A 329 -2.01 17.82 -10.46
N PHE A 330 -2.54 18.26 -9.30
CA PHE A 330 -3.10 17.35 -8.29
C PHE A 330 -4.14 16.37 -8.86
N LYS A 331 -4.99 16.82 -9.79
CA LYS A 331 -6.00 15.98 -10.45
C LYS A 331 -5.41 14.95 -11.42
N GLY A 332 -4.25 15.22 -12.03
CA GLY A 332 -3.53 14.29 -12.89
C GLY A 332 -2.77 13.19 -12.12
N LYS A 333 -2.57 13.37 -10.81
CA LYS A 333 -1.94 12.38 -9.93
C LYS A 333 -2.80 11.12 -9.77
N SER A 334 -2.16 10.05 -9.31
CA SER A 334 -2.85 8.79 -8.97
C SER A 334 -3.89 9.03 -7.86
N ILE A 335 -4.94 8.21 -7.85
CA ILE A 335 -5.99 8.22 -6.81
C ILE A 335 -5.37 8.03 -5.42
N LEU A 336 -4.39 7.13 -5.31
CA LEU A 336 -3.68 6.87 -4.06
C LEU A 336 -2.77 8.04 -3.70
N THR A 337 -2.11 8.69 -4.67
CA THR A 337 -1.31 9.90 -4.41
C THR A 337 -2.17 10.96 -3.74
N GLN A 338 -3.34 11.24 -4.33
CA GLN A 338 -4.27 12.25 -3.83
C GLN A 338 -4.77 11.91 -2.42
N ALA A 339 -5.18 10.65 -2.20
CA ALA A 339 -5.64 10.17 -0.90
C ALA A 339 -4.55 10.22 0.18
N TYR A 340 -3.36 9.71 -0.12
CA TYR A 340 -2.22 9.70 0.81
C TYR A 340 -1.65 11.09 1.07
N TYR A 341 -1.77 12.02 0.13
CA TYR A 341 -1.46 13.42 0.36
C TYR A 341 -2.39 14.02 1.43
N PHE A 342 -3.70 13.87 1.30
CA PHE A 342 -4.63 14.35 2.34
C PHE A 342 -4.41 13.69 3.69
N ARG A 343 -4.12 12.39 3.70
CA ARG A 343 -3.75 11.65 4.92
C ARG A 343 -2.49 12.22 5.58
N LEU A 344 -1.44 12.50 4.82
CA LEU A 344 -0.20 13.11 5.34
C LEU A 344 -0.50 14.50 5.91
N MET A 345 -1.18 15.35 5.14
CA MET A 345 -1.54 16.71 5.58
C MET A 345 -2.39 16.68 6.86
N THR A 346 -3.28 15.70 7.02
CA THR A 346 -4.03 15.49 8.27
C THR A 346 -3.11 15.34 9.47
N GLN A 347 -2.04 14.56 9.34
CA GLN A 347 -1.10 14.35 10.46
C GLN A 347 -0.19 15.56 10.69
N LEU A 348 0.25 16.22 9.63
CA LEU A 348 1.11 17.40 9.74
C LEU A 348 0.37 18.60 10.33
N CYS A 349 -0.89 18.81 9.97
CA CYS A 349 -1.74 19.87 10.54
C CYS A 349 -2.00 19.72 12.05
N LYS A 350 -1.67 18.59 12.68
CA LYS A 350 -1.74 18.45 14.15
C LYS A 350 -0.63 19.21 14.88
N ASP A 351 0.40 19.61 14.15
CA ASP A 351 1.41 20.56 14.62
C ASP A 351 1.00 21.98 14.21
N VAL A 352 1.01 22.92 15.16
CA VAL A 352 0.49 24.28 14.96
C VAL A 352 1.31 25.09 13.96
N GLU A 353 2.64 24.93 13.97
CA GLU A 353 3.54 25.63 13.04
C GLU A 353 3.27 25.14 11.61
N LEU A 354 3.31 23.82 11.41
CA LEU A 354 3.05 23.21 10.10
C LEU A 354 1.64 23.52 9.59
N ARG A 355 0.63 23.50 10.46
CA ARG A 355 -0.75 23.84 10.10
C ARG A 355 -0.86 25.24 9.48
N ASN A 356 -0.22 26.23 10.10
CA ASN A 356 -0.29 27.61 9.63
C ASN A 356 0.39 27.76 8.26
N GLU A 357 1.50 27.07 8.03
CA GLU A 357 2.19 27.05 6.73
C GLU A 357 1.43 26.29 5.64
N ILE A 358 0.81 25.16 5.99
CA ILE A 358 -0.07 24.40 5.10
C ILE A 358 -1.28 25.27 4.72
N ALA A 359 -1.86 25.99 5.69
CA ALA A 359 -2.95 26.92 5.44
C ALA A 359 -2.56 28.04 4.47
N ALA A 360 -1.34 28.57 4.59
CA ALA A 360 -0.81 29.61 3.70
C ALA A 360 -0.62 29.14 2.24
N GLN A 361 -0.63 27.84 1.97
CA GLN A 361 -0.45 27.24 0.64
C GLN A 361 -1.76 26.78 -0.02
N ASN A 362 -2.88 27.43 0.32
CA ASN A 362 -4.20 27.14 -0.26
C ASN A 362 -4.65 25.68 -0.11
N PHE A 363 -4.07 24.92 0.83
CA PHE A 363 -4.39 23.51 1.03
C PHE A 363 -5.87 23.29 1.31
N PHE A 364 -6.45 24.11 2.18
CA PHE A 364 -7.86 24.00 2.57
C PHE A 364 -8.82 24.31 1.40
N THR A 365 -8.45 25.26 0.53
CA THR A 365 -9.17 25.53 -0.71
C THR A 365 -9.09 24.33 -1.65
N LEU A 366 -7.90 23.77 -1.87
CA LEU A 366 -7.70 22.56 -2.67
C LEU A 366 -8.54 21.40 -2.12
N LEU A 367 -8.53 21.19 -0.80
CA LEU A 367 -9.26 20.14 -0.09
C LEU A 367 -10.78 20.22 -0.33
N VAL A 368 -11.37 21.41 -0.15
CA VAL A 368 -12.81 21.64 -0.41
C VAL A 368 -13.12 21.52 -1.90
N GLN A 369 -12.26 22.05 -2.78
CA GLN A 369 -12.47 22.01 -4.22
C GLN A 369 -12.41 20.58 -4.77
N THR A 370 -11.49 19.74 -4.28
CA THR A 370 -11.41 18.32 -4.67
C THR A 370 -12.70 17.58 -4.37
N VAL A 371 -13.30 17.82 -3.21
CA VAL A 371 -14.60 17.21 -2.87
C VAL A 371 -15.72 17.82 -3.72
N ALA A 372 -15.73 19.14 -3.93
CA ALA A 372 -16.77 19.82 -4.71
C ALA A 372 -16.77 19.41 -6.19
N ASP A 373 -15.60 19.21 -6.79
CA ASP A 373 -15.46 18.84 -8.20
C ASP A 373 -15.96 17.43 -8.50
N PHE A 374 -16.10 16.59 -7.48
CA PHE A 374 -16.63 15.23 -7.63
C PHE A 374 -18.04 15.20 -8.23
N GLU A 375 -18.88 16.20 -7.94
CA GLU A 375 -20.25 16.28 -8.48
C GLU A 375 -20.27 16.23 -10.02
N LYS A 376 -19.26 16.79 -10.68
CA LYS A 376 -19.15 16.85 -12.14
C LYS A 376 -18.52 15.59 -12.77
N GLU A 377 -17.85 14.78 -11.96
CA GLU A 377 -17.13 13.58 -12.40
C GLU A 377 -18.02 12.33 -12.29
N GLU A 378 -18.92 12.26 -11.29
CA GLU A 378 -19.87 11.17 -11.08
C GLU A 378 -20.84 10.99 -12.28
N GLU A 379 -21.27 12.08 -12.91
CA GLU A 379 -22.18 12.06 -14.07
C GLU A 379 -21.54 11.50 -15.36
N LYS A 380 -20.20 11.41 -15.43
CA LYS A 380 -19.46 11.01 -16.65
C LYS A 380 -18.97 9.57 -16.64
N MET A 381 -19.16 8.83 -15.55
CA MET A 381 -18.51 7.53 -15.33
C MET A 381 -19.51 6.36 -15.38
N SER A 382 -19.23 5.36 -16.24
CA SER A 382 -19.97 4.10 -16.28
C SER A 382 -19.61 3.17 -15.10
N ASN A 383 -20.52 2.22 -14.82
CA ASN A 383 -20.70 1.32 -13.65
C ASN A 383 -19.50 0.64 -12.96
N ASN A 384 -18.24 0.92 -13.32
CA ASN A 384 -17.08 0.24 -12.72
C ASN A 384 -16.04 1.26 -12.22
N LYS A 385 -16.27 1.88 -11.04
CA LYS A 385 -15.25 2.67 -10.30
C LYS A 385 -15.69 3.11 -8.87
N ASN A 386 -15.78 2.15 -7.94
CA ASN A 386 -15.95 2.43 -6.51
C ASN A 386 -14.68 2.94 -5.81
N ALA A 387 -13.49 2.81 -6.42
CA ALA A 387 -12.21 3.10 -5.77
C ALA A 387 -11.91 4.60 -5.62
N TYR A 388 -12.26 5.42 -6.62
CA TYR A 388 -11.98 6.87 -6.62
C TYR A 388 -12.73 7.59 -5.49
N VAL A 389 -14.04 7.36 -5.41
CA VAL A 389 -14.96 7.91 -4.39
C VAL A 389 -14.45 7.57 -2.99
N ASN A 390 -14.07 6.31 -2.78
CA ASN A 390 -13.73 5.80 -1.47
C ASN A 390 -12.41 6.36 -0.93
N TYR A 391 -11.37 6.40 -1.76
CA TYR A 391 -10.05 6.80 -1.30
C TYR A 391 -9.90 8.32 -1.20
N VAL A 392 -10.20 9.08 -2.25
CA VAL A 392 -9.90 10.51 -2.30
C VAL A 392 -10.90 11.30 -1.45
N ILE A 393 -12.20 11.14 -1.68
CA ILE A 393 -13.23 11.86 -0.91
C ILE A 393 -13.20 11.42 0.55
N GLY A 394 -13.10 10.11 0.80
CA GLY A 394 -12.96 9.57 2.16
C GLY A 394 -11.79 10.19 2.91
N SER A 395 -10.63 10.31 2.26
CA SER A 395 -9.44 10.96 2.85
C SER A 395 -9.61 12.45 3.05
N ALA A 396 -10.20 13.16 2.07
CA ALA A 396 -10.41 14.60 2.14
C ALA A 396 -11.39 14.98 3.27
N LEU A 397 -12.51 14.26 3.38
CA LEU A 397 -13.48 14.48 4.44
C LEU A 397 -12.92 14.10 5.81
N ASN A 398 -12.21 12.97 5.91
CA ASN A 398 -11.56 12.57 7.15
C ASN A 398 -10.46 13.58 7.57
N CYS A 399 -9.77 14.19 6.62
CA CYS A 399 -8.84 15.29 6.87
C CYS A 399 -9.53 16.48 7.54
N LEU A 400 -10.64 16.97 6.96
CA LEU A 400 -11.44 18.05 7.55
C LEU A 400 -11.93 17.71 8.96
N VAL A 401 -12.49 16.51 9.14
CA VAL A 401 -13.00 16.05 10.45
C VAL A 401 -11.88 16.03 11.49
N GLN A 402 -10.74 15.40 11.19
CA GLN A 402 -9.65 15.31 12.17
C GLN A 402 -9.02 16.66 12.49
N ILE A 403 -8.90 17.55 11.50
CA ILE A 403 -8.40 18.92 11.75
C ILE A 403 -9.37 19.68 12.66
N ILE A 404 -10.67 19.63 12.39
CA ILE A 404 -11.67 20.25 13.28
C ILE A 404 -11.61 19.65 14.68
N ASP A 405 -11.57 18.32 14.80
CA ASP A 405 -11.50 17.63 16.09
C ASP A 405 -10.25 18.00 16.89
N THR A 406 -9.12 18.24 16.21
CA THR A 406 -7.86 18.61 16.85
C THR A 406 -7.92 20.03 17.44
N PHE A 407 -8.64 20.96 16.81
CA PHE A 407 -8.57 22.39 17.16
C PHE A 407 -9.87 22.99 17.69
N LYS A 408 -10.96 22.22 17.78
CA LYS A 408 -12.27 22.73 18.23
C LYS A 408 -12.30 23.29 19.66
N GLU A 409 -11.32 22.96 20.50
CA GLU A 409 -11.21 23.46 21.88
C GLU A 409 -10.14 24.56 22.00
N ASP A 410 -9.07 24.48 21.20
CA ASP A 410 -7.87 25.31 21.36
C ASP A 410 -7.77 26.50 20.37
N ASP A 411 -8.49 26.46 19.24
CA ASP A 411 -8.40 27.48 18.19
C ASP A 411 -9.73 27.63 17.43
N ASP A 412 -10.74 28.19 18.11
CA ASP A 412 -12.07 28.41 17.53
C ASP A 412 -12.02 29.28 16.28
N GLU A 413 -11.16 30.31 16.24
CA GLU A 413 -11.06 31.19 15.06
C GLU A 413 -10.66 30.42 13.79
N PHE A 414 -9.63 29.57 13.89
CA PHE A 414 -9.22 28.71 12.79
C PHE A 414 -10.34 27.74 12.38
N VAL A 415 -11.00 27.08 13.35
CA VAL A 415 -12.09 26.14 13.09
C VAL A 415 -13.26 26.85 12.40
N GLN A 416 -13.66 28.04 12.85
CA GLN A 416 -14.71 28.83 12.22
C GLN A 416 -14.35 29.24 10.78
N LYS A 417 -13.08 29.54 10.48
CA LYS A 417 -12.62 29.78 9.10
C LYS A 417 -12.80 28.55 8.21
N VAL A 418 -12.40 27.37 8.68
CA VAL A 418 -12.57 26.11 7.94
C VAL A 418 -14.05 25.80 7.71
N ILE A 419 -14.88 25.92 8.75
CA ILE A 419 -16.33 25.72 8.67
C ILE A 419 -16.97 26.67 7.66
N LYS A 420 -16.63 27.96 7.72
CA LYS A 420 -17.15 28.96 6.80
C LYS A 420 -16.82 28.60 5.35
N MET A 421 -15.58 28.20 5.08
CA MET A 421 -15.14 27.77 3.76
C MET A 421 -15.94 26.55 3.26
N CYS A 422 -16.17 25.54 4.10
CA CYS A 422 -17.03 24.39 3.76
C CYS A 422 -18.47 24.82 3.45
N CYS A 423 -19.07 25.68 4.28
CA CYS A 423 -20.45 26.14 4.11
C CYS A 423 -20.65 27.10 2.93
N SER A 424 -19.60 27.78 2.47
CA SER A 424 -19.67 28.69 1.33
C SER A 424 -19.73 27.99 -0.03
N SER A 425 -19.47 26.68 -0.11
CA SER A 425 -19.51 25.92 -1.36
C SER A 425 -20.73 25.00 -1.43
N THR A 426 -21.75 25.41 -2.20
CA THR A 426 -22.96 24.58 -2.41
C THR A 426 -22.63 23.23 -3.04
N ALA A 427 -21.68 23.18 -3.98
CA ALA A 427 -21.24 21.92 -4.61
C ALA A 427 -20.59 20.97 -3.60
N PHE A 428 -19.75 21.50 -2.69
CA PHE A 428 -19.21 20.73 -1.57
C PHE A 428 -20.33 20.16 -0.68
N LEU A 429 -21.29 21.01 -0.30
CA LEU A 429 -22.42 20.61 0.53
C LEU A 429 -23.31 19.55 -0.15
N ASN A 430 -23.51 19.62 -1.47
CA ASN A 430 -24.21 18.59 -2.24
C ASN A 430 -23.48 17.25 -2.16
N VAL A 431 -22.15 17.23 -2.35
CA VAL A 431 -21.37 15.99 -2.34
C VAL A 431 -21.39 15.34 -0.95
N ILE A 432 -21.14 16.09 0.12
CA ILE A 432 -21.19 15.51 1.48
C ILE A 432 -22.58 15.00 1.82
N THR A 433 -23.63 15.69 1.38
CA THR A 433 -25.02 15.29 1.59
C THR A 433 -25.32 13.96 0.90
N LYS A 434 -24.95 13.82 -0.38
CA LYS A 434 -25.10 12.55 -1.12
C LYS A 434 -24.34 11.42 -0.44
N LYS A 435 -23.10 11.67 0.01
CA LYS A 435 -22.25 10.63 0.63
C LYS A 435 -22.73 10.18 2.01
N ILE A 436 -23.44 11.01 2.78
CA ILE A 436 -24.07 10.58 4.04
C ILE A 436 -25.07 9.43 3.81
N ALA A 437 -25.81 9.46 2.70
CA ALA A 437 -26.83 8.46 2.38
C ALA A 437 -26.27 7.18 1.72
N ASP A 438 -24.96 7.13 1.47
CA ASP A 438 -24.32 6.15 0.61
C ASP A 438 -23.68 5.00 1.42
N GLN A 439 -24.50 4.00 1.79
CA GLN A 439 -24.10 2.89 2.66
C GLN A 439 -23.01 1.96 2.08
N GLY A 440 -22.75 2.05 0.77
CA GLY A 440 -21.79 1.21 0.05
C GLY A 440 -20.33 1.72 0.11
N PHE A 441 -20.08 2.84 0.79
CA PHE A 441 -18.79 3.55 0.70
C PHE A 441 -18.30 4.00 2.06
N TYR A 442 -16.98 3.95 2.28
CA TYR A 442 -16.35 4.44 3.51
C TYR A 442 -16.63 5.93 3.75
N ALA A 443 -16.76 6.72 2.68
CA ALA A 443 -16.93 8.17 2.75
C ALA A 443 -18.18 8.62 3.53
N CYS A 444 -19.21 7.76 3.71
CA CYS A 444 -20.38 8.09 4.53
C CYS A 444 -20.01 8.40 6.00
N LYS A 445 -19.00 7.71 6.55
CA LYS A 445 -18.52 7.88 7.92
C LYS A 445 -17.94 9.29 8.15
N PRO A 446 -16.89 9.74 7.44
CA PRO A 446 -16.38 11.09 7.61
C PRO A 446 -17.37 12.16 7.11
N ALA A 447 -18.24 11.89 6.12
CA ALA A 447 -19.26 12.84 5.69
C ALA A 447 -20.27 13.16 6.80
N SER A 448 -20.81 12.13 7.47
CA SER A 448 -21.75 12.30 8.59
C SER A 448 -21.09 12.99 9.79
N ALA A 449 -19.83 12.63 10.09
CA ALA A 449 -19.05 13.28 11.13
C ALA A 449 -18.83 14.77 10.82
N LEU A 450 -18.44 15.10 9.59
CA LEU A 450 -18.26 16.48 9.17
C LEU A 450 -19.56 17.27 9.27
N MET A 451 -20.69 16.71 8.80
CA MET A 451 -22.00 17.37 8.91
C MET A 451 -22.38 17.64 10.37
N LYS A 452 -22.13 16.69 11.28
CA LYS A 452 -22.29 16.90 12.73
C LYS A 452 -21.45 18.07 13.21
N HIS A 453 -20.20 18.21 12.77
CA HIS A 453 -19.35 19.34 13.13
C HIS A 453 -19.88 20.67 12.59
N LEU A 454 -20.27 20.72 11.31
CA LEU A 454 -20.84 21.94 10.71
C LEU A 454 -22.07 22.42 11.50
N PHE A 455 -22.94 21.51 11.96
CA PHE A 455 -24.09 21.86 12.82
C PHE A 455 -23.74 22.13 14.28
N SER A 456 -22.63 21.59 14.79
CA SER A 456 -22.27 21.73 16.20
C SER A 456 -21.48 23.00 16.48
N GLN A 457 -20.57 23.37 15.58
CA GLN A 457 -19.69 24.53 15.68
C GLN A 457 -20.13 25.71 14.80
N GLY A 458 -20.84 25.45 13.68
CA GLY A 458 -21.22 26.47 12.68
C GLY A 458 -22.72 26.56 12.42
N GLN A 459 -23.55 26.26 13.42
CA GLN A 459 -24.98 25.97 13.24
C GLN A 459 -25.73 26.98 12.36
N GLU A 460 -25.51 28.28 12.58
CA GLU A 460 -26.20 29.31 11.80
C GLU A 460 -25.73 29.36 10.35
N THR A 461 -24.43 29.24 10.11
CA THR A 461 -23.81 29.27 8.79
C THR A 461 -24.28 28.09 7.93
N ILE A 462 -24.24 26.86 8.48
CA ILE A 462 -24.68 25.67 7.75
C ILE A 462 -26.19 25.67 7.52
N TYR A 463 -26.98 26.11 8.49
CA TYR A 463 -28.44 26.16 8.35
C TYR A 463 -28.84 27.12 7.22
N LYS A 464 -28.24 28.31 7.17
CA LYS A 464 -28.46 29.29 6.10
C LYS A 464 -28.00 28.75 4.74
N ALA A 465 -26.86 28.06 4.68
CA ALA A 465 -26.35 27.48 3.43
C ALA A 465 -27.28 26.40 2.85
N ILE A 466 -27.76 25.47 3.68
CA ILE A 466 -28.67 24.40 3.25
C ILE A 466 -30.03 24.98 2.85
N THR A 467 -30.59 25.88 3.65
CA THR A 467 -31.93 26.43 3.39
C THR A 467 -31.96 27.45 2.26
N GLY A 468 -30.83 28.08 1.94
CA GLY A 468 -30.69 29.03 0.83
C GLY A 468 -30.82 28.41 -0.57
N SER A 469 -30.70 27.08 -0.71
CA SER A 469 -30.89 26.36 -1.97
C SER A 469 -31.99 25.31 -1.84
N LYS A 470 -33.09 25.46 -2.58
CA LYS A 470 -34.20 24.50 -2.56
C LYS A 470 -33.77 23.08 -2.93
N GLY A 471 -32.84 22.95 -3.90
CA GLY A 471 -32.29 21.65 -4.30
C GLY A 471 -31.48 20.99 -3.19
N LEU A 472 -30.55 21.74 -2.60
CA LEU A 472 -29.71 21.24 -1.50
C LEU A 472 -30.54 20.89 -0.27
N LYS A 473 -31.51 21.73 0.13
CA LYS A 473 -32.45 21.42 1.24
C LYS A 473 -33.13 20.07 1.02
N LYS A 474 -33.69 19.84 -0.17
CA LYS A 474 -34.41 18.62 -0.51
C LYS A 474 -33.51 17.38 -0.41
N GLU A 475 -32.32 17.44 -1.01
CA GLU A 475 -31.37 16.32 -0.96
C GLU A 475 -30.83 16.09 0.46
N PHE A 476 -30.63 17.16 1.24
CA PHE A 476 -30.21 17.07 2.63
C PHE A 476 -31.22 16.35 3.50
N VAL A 477 -32.50 16.74 3.43
CA VAL A 477 -33.59 16.08 4.17
C VAL A 477 -33.64 14.59 3.83
N LYS A 478 -33.63 14.24 2.54
CA LYS A 478 -33.61 12.83 2.09
C LYS A 478 -32.41 12.07 2.64
N ALA A 479 -31.22 12.65 2.59
CA ALA A 479 -30.00 12.00 3.02
C ALA A 479 -29.99 11.72 4.52
N ILE A 480 -30.46 12.67 5.34
CA ILE A 480 -30.56 12.51 6.79
C ILE A 480 -31.61 11.44 7.13
N ILE A 481 -32.76 11.41 6.47
CA ILE A 481 -33.76 10.34 6.64
C ILE A 481 -33.12 8.98 6.33
N ALA A 482 -32.49 8.84 5.16
CA ALA A 482 -31.82 7.61 4.75
C ALA A 482 -30.77 7.14 5.77
N ALA A 483 -29.97 8.06 6.31
CA ALA A 483 -28.94 7.76 7.32
C ALA A 483 -29.52 7.28 8.66
N THR A 484 -30.79 7.57 8.95
CA THR A 484 -31.46 7.15 10.18
C THR A 484 -32.28 5.87 10.06
N ILE A 485 -32.71 5.50 8.86
CA ILE A 485 -33.56 4.32 8.64
C ILE A 485 -32.78 3.12 8.07
N LYS A 486 -31.70 3.36 7.32
CA LYS A 486 -30.93 2.27 6.69
C LYS A 486 -29.87 1.73 7.64
N GLU A 487 -29.51 0.46 7.45
CA GLU A 487 -28.39 -0.16 8.14
C GLU A 487 -27.05 0.18 7.45
N PHE A 488 -26.16 0.84 8.18
CA PHE A 488 -24.80 1.14 7.73
C PHE A 488 -23.78 0.20 8.38
N VAL A 489 -22.67 -0.02 7.69
CA VAL A 489 -21.50 -0.73 8.25
C VAL A 489 -20.99 -0.07 9.53
N TYR A 490 -21.11 1.26 9.62
CA TYR A 490 -20.71 2.07 10.78
C TYR A 490 -21.94 2.69 11.43
N LYS A 491 -22.23 2.29 12.67
CA LYS A 491 -23.32 2.87 13.47
C LYS A 491 -23.14 4.38 13.69
N GLU A 492 -21.89 4.85 13.67
CA GLU A 492 -21.57 6.27 13.83
C GLU A 492 -22.26 7.17 12.78
N VAL A 493 -22.60 6.65 11.59
CA VAL A 493 -23.34 7.41 10.57
C VAL A 493 -24.72 7.79 11.07
N THR A 494 -25.44 6.82 11.63
CA THR A 494 -26.77 7.02 12.23
C THR A 494 -26.67 7.91 13.47
N ASP A 495 -25.71 7.65 14.37
CA ASP A 495 -25.53 8.44 15.59
C ASP A 495 -25.22 9.92 15.27
N ASN A 496 -24.32 10.19 14.33
CA ASN A 496 -24.00 11.54 13.88
C ASN A 496 -25.23 12.24 13.26
N SER A 497 -26.02 11.52 12.47
CA SER A 497 -27.23 12.06 11.83
C SER A 497 -28.32 12.41 12.85
N MET A 498 -28.48 11.60 13.91
CA MET A 498 -29.38 11.92 15.02
C MET A 498 -28.96 13.18 15.78
N ILE A 499 -27.66 13.42 15.95
CA ILE A 499 -27.15 14.67 16.54
C ILE A 499 -27.48 15.87 15.65
N VAL A 500 -27.31 15.72 14.32
CA VAL A 500 -27.68 16.77 13.35
C VAL A 500 -29.17 17.10 13.46
N ILE A 501 -30.06 16.11 13.50
CA ILE A 501 -31.51 16.30 13.68
C ILE A 501 -31.80 17.10 14.96
N LYS A 502 -31.20 16.72 16.08
CA LYS A 502 -31.36 17.43 17.36
C LYS A 502 -30.90 18.90 17.27
N LYS A 503 -29.83 19.18 16.52
CA LYS A 503 -29.34 20.55 16.29
C LYS A 503 -30.30 21.34 15.41
N ILE A 504 -30.82 20.76 14.33
CA ILE A 504 -31.83 21.41 13.46
C ILE A 504 -33.07 21.81 14.26
N GLY A 505 -33.59 20.91 15.11
CA GLY A 505 -34.79 21.16 15.91
C GLY A 505 -34.70 22.40 16.82
N LYS A 506 -33.48 22.82 17.21
CA LYS A 506 -33.27 24.07 17.96
C LYS A 506 -33.48 25.35 17.14
N LYS A 507 -33.53 25.25 15.80
CA LYS A 507 -33.65 26.39 14.87
C LYS A 507 -34.59 26.09 13.70
N ASP A 508 -35.65 25.29 13.90
CA ASP A 508 -36.52 24.80 12.80
C ASP A 508 -37.47 25.85 12.18
N ALA A 509 -36.96 27.01 11.79
CA ALA A 509 -37.73 28.05 11.13
C ALA A 509 -38.19 27.64 9.71
N ALA A 510 -37.44 26.75 9.04
CA ALA A 510 -37.69 26.31 7.66
C ALA A 510 -38.38 24.93 7.55
N GLY A 511 -38.85 24.36 8.66
CA GLY A 511 -39.61 23.11 8.71
C GLY A 511 -38.84 21.82 8.40
N MET A 512 -37.50 21.87 8.31
CA MET A 512 -36.66 20.69 8.05
C MET A 512 -36.80 19.63 9.14
N TYR A 513 -36.84 20.03 10.41
CA TYR A 513 -36.94 19.06 11.51
C TYR A 513 -38.28 18.33 11.49
N LYS A 514 -39.37 19.05 11.23
CA LYS A 514 -40.69 18.43 11.04
C LYS A 514 -40.69 17.43 9.88
N GLU A 515 -40.23 17.84 8.70
CA GLU A 515 -40.13 16.98 7.50
C GLU A 515 -39.35 15.68 7.78
N ILE A 516 -38.21 15.77 8.46
CA ILE A 516 -37.39 14.59 8.81
C ILE A 516 -38.10 13.71 9.84
N LYS A 517 -38.66 14.31 10.91
CA LYS A 517 -39.28 13.58 12.01
C LYS A 517 -40.50 12.79 11.56
N ASP A 518 -41.34 13.39 10.74
CA ASP A 518 -42.57 12.75 10.24
C ASP A 518 -42.21 11.51 9.40
N ALA A 519 -41.25 11.64 8.46
CA ALA A 519 -40.79 10.53 7.63
C ALA A 519 -40.11 9.39 8.42
N VAL A 520 -39.34 9.71 9.46
CA VAL A 520 -38.69 8.67 10.31
C VAL A 520 -39.71 7.92 11.15
N ASN A 521 -40.78 8.57 11.62
CA ASN A 521 -41.83 7.92 12.39
C ASN A 521 -42.72 7.03 11.53
N GLU A 522 -43.02 7.43 10.29
CA GLU A 522 -43.77 6.59 9.33
C GLU A 522 -43.05 5.26 9.10
N ASN A 523 -41.74 5.28 8.83
CA ASN A 523 -40.96 4.06 8.59
C ASN A 523 -40.81 3.14 9.83
N LYS A 524 -40.95 3.67 11.05
CA LYS A 524 -40.91 2.87 12.29
C LYS A 524 -42.21 2.16 12.61
N ASN A 525 -43.32 2.56 11.98
CA ASN A 525 -44.62 1.92 12.17
C ASN A 525 -44.89 0.81 11.14
N ASP A 526 -44.02 0.67 10.13
CA ASP A 526 -44.10 -0.32 9.05
C ASP A 526 -43.19 -1.56 9.27
N GLU A 527 -42.35 -1.56 10.31
CA GLU A 527 -41.58 -2.72 10.84
C GLU A 527 -42.23 -3.28 12.10
#